data_AF-A0AA39HYM4-F1
#
_entry.id   AF-A0AA39HYM4-F1
#
_cell.length_a   1.000
_cell.length_b   1.000
_cell.length_c   1.000
_cell.angle_alpha   90.00
_cell.angle_beta   90.00
_cell.angle_gamma   90.00
#
_symmetry.space_group_name_H-M   'P 1'
#
loop_
_entity.id
_entity.type
_entity.pdbx_description
1 polymer ?
#
loop_
_entity_poly.entity_id
_entity_poly.type
_entity_poly.pdbx_seq_one_letter_code
_entity_poly.pdbx_strand_id
1 'polypeptide(L)'
;MPLQLLGLCQIAFTCSVFDFTVMNRQFYSMPNKRVLIEPTGSYFSHLFVFFNVFVSLWSLRRLCNHSSQGYQQFEQRTGIAEAFFSLLHHLCLIAVSGAGLYLCIKFTLTAQTVGVFTEHSEPKLFQDAANWYYVRLYALAVLCGSSTILNVISFCLQNNCSEFKGKETSLKM
;
A
#
# COMPACT_ATOMS: atom_id res chain seq x y z
N MET A 1 -6.59 -8.40 -9.70
CA MET A 1 -5.25 -8.85 -10.12
C MET A 1 -4.16 -7.78 -9.99
N PRO A 2 -4.31 -6.53 -10.48
CA PRO A 2 -3.21 -5.57 -10.42
C PRO A 2 -2.81 -5.17 -8.98
N LEU A 3 -3.79 -5.04 -8.07
CA LEU A 3 -3.54 -4.73 -6.65
C LEU A 3 -2.66 -5.78 -5.96
N GLN A 4 -2.91 -7.07 -6.25
CA GLN A 4 -2.21 -8.18 -5.62
C GLN A 4 -0.77 -8.29 -6.11
N LEU A 5 -0.55 -8.11 -7.43
CA LEU A 5 0.78 -8.10 -8.01
C LEU A 5 1.61 -6.95 -7.43
N LEU A 6 1.01 -5.76 -7.31
CA LEU A 6 1.65 -4.62 -6.66
C LEU A 6 1.96 -4.89 -5.19
N GLY A 7 1.07 -5.56 -4.46
CA GLY A 7 1.32 -5.97 -3.08
C GLY A 7 2.51 -6.92 -2.95
N LEU A 8 2.65 -7.91 -3.84
CA LEU A 8 3.83 -8.80 -3.86
C LEU A 8 5.12 -8.04 -4.16
N CYS A 9 5.09 -7.12 -5.13
CA CYS A 9 6.22 -6.24 -5.40
C CYS A 9 6.58 -5.39 -4.16
N GLN A 10 5.57 -4.81 -3.49
CA GLN A 10 5.78 -4.05 -2.27
C GLN A 10 6.43 -4.89 -1.17
N ILE A 11 6.03 -6.16 -0.99
CA ILE A 11 6.68 -7.06 0.00
C ILE A 11 8.16 -7.23 -0.37
N ALA A 12 8.45 -7.62 -1.62
CA ALA A 12 9.80 -7.90 -2.07
C ALA A 12 10.73 -6.68 -1.91
N PHE A 13 10.27 -5.50 -2.32
CA PHE A 13 11.05 -4.27 -2.19
C PHE A 13 11.17 -3.81 -0.74
N THR A 14 10.13 -3.97 0.08
CA THR A 14 10.19 -3.61 1.51
C THR A 14 11.22 -4.46 2.23
N CYS A 15 11.17 -5.79 2.05
CA CYS A 15 12.17 -6.69 2.62
C CYS A 15 13.59 -6.43 2.08
N SER A 16 13.71 -6.03 0.82
CA SER A 16 15.02 -5.71 0.23
C SER A 16 15.61 -4.39 0.74
N VAL A 17 14.81 -3.37 1.02
CA VAL A 17 15.28 -2.09 1.59
C VAL A 17 15.54 -2.22 3.08
N PHE A 18 14.69 -2.98 3.77
CA PHE A 18 14.77 -3.19 5.21
C PHE A 18 15.45 -4.51 5.53
N ASP A 19 16.61 -4.72 4.92
CA ASP A 19 17.48 -5.86 5.15
C ASP A 19 18.14 -5.78 6.55
N PHE A 20 18.96 -6.79 6.87
CA PHE A 20 19.69 -6.85 8.13
C PHE A 20 20.52 -5.59 8.39
N THR A 21 21.11 -5.00 7.35
CA THR A 21 21.95 -3.80 7.43
C THR A 21 21.16 -2.60 7.96
N VAL A 22 19.97 -2.35 7.41
CA VAL A 22 19.12 -1.25 7.87
C VAL A 22 18.49 -1.57 9.23
N MET A 23 18.01 -2.80 9.45
CA MET A 23 17.39 -3.20 10.73
C MET A 23 18.33 -3.02 11.92
N ASN A 24 19.62 -3.33 11.74
CA ASN A 24 20.62 -3.21 12.80
C ASN A 24 21.33 -1.85 12.85
N ARG A 25 20.79 -0.83 12.15
CA ARG A 25 21.35 0.54 12.12
C ARG A 25 22.79 0.59 11.62
N GLN A 26 23.17 -0.34 10.76
CA GLN A 26 24.52 -0.41 10.19
C GLN A 26 24.67 0.49 8.96
N PHE A 27 23.58 1.02 8.43
CA PHE A 27 23.57 1.98 7.32
C PHE A 27 23.54 3.44 7.81
N TYR A 28 24.72 4.06 7.90
CA TYR A 28 24.89 5.44 8.41
C TYR A 28 25.87 6.25 7.55
N SER A 29 25.74 7.58 7.58
CA SER A 29 26.67 8.49 6.91
C SER A 29 27.93 8.70 7.74
N MET A 30 29.08 8.81 7.07
CA MET A 30 30.32 9.30 7.66
C MET A 30 30.53 10.79 7.35
N PRO A 31 31.22 11.56 8.21
CA PRO A 31 31.83 11.18 9.49
C PRO A 31 30.86 11.20 10.68
N ASN A 32 29.69 11.83 10.55
CA ASN A 32 28.77 12.10 11.66
C ASN A 32 27.99 10.88 12.18
N LYS A 33 28.20 9.68 11.61
CA LYS A 33 27.51 8.41 11.93
C LYS A 33 26.00 8.54 12.05
N ARG A 34 25.40 9.41 11.23
CA ARG A 34 23.95 9.61 11.22
C ARG A 34 23.31 8.45 10.47
N VAL A 35 22.41 7.72 11.12
CA VAL A 35 21.60 6.69 10.47
C VAL A 35 20.81 7.31 9.32
N LEU A 36 21.02 6.81 8.10
CA LEU A 36 20.40 7.38 6.89
C LEU A 36 18.97 6.90 6.68
N ILE A 37 18.72 5.65 7.06
CA ILE A 37 17.40 5.02 6.97
C ILE A 37 17.03 4.55 8.37
N GLU A 38 16.02 5.16 8.96
CA GLU A 38 15.60 4.83 10.30
C GLU A 38 14.87 3.47 10.33
N PRO A 39 15.29 2.52 11.18
CA PRO A 39 14.68 1.18 11.20
C PRO A 39 13.28 1.18 11.82
N THR A 40 12.91 2.20 12.58
CA THR A 40 11.58 2.30 13.22
C THR A 40 10.46 2.32 12.18
N GLY A 41 10.72 2.92 11.01
CA GLY A 41 9.80 2.93 9.88
C GLY A 41 9.55 1.54 9.28
N SER A 42 10.48 0.60 9.46
CA SER A 42 10.39 -0.74 8.88
C SER A 42 9.18 -1.53 9.35
N TYR A 43 8.95 -1.57 10.67
CA TYR A 43 7.83 -2.34 11.23
C TYR A 43 6.50 -1.82 10.68
N PHE A 44 6.35 -0.50 10.61
CA PHE A 44 5.16 0.13 10.06
C PHE A 44 5.00 -0.17 8.56
N SER A 45 6.07 -0.09 7.78
CA SER A 45 6.05 -0.43 6.35
C SER A 45 5.68 -1.89 6.11
N HIS A 46 6.25 -2.84 6.85
CA HIS A 46 5.91 -4.26 6.73
C HIS A 46 4.44 -4.51 7.08
N LEU A 47 3.97 -4.00 8.23
CA LEU A 47 2.57 -4.12 8.65
C LEU A 47 1.62 -3.53 7.60
N PHE A 48 1.94 -2.35 7.07
CA PHE A 48 1.17 -1.73 6.00
C PHE A 48 1.06 -2.64 4.77
N VAL A 49 2.18 -3.18 4.28
CA VAL A 49 2.16 -4.00 3.06
C VAL A 49 1.36 -5.28 3.25
N PHE A 50 1.51 -5.98 4.38
CA PHE A 50 0.69 -7.16 4.69
C PHE A 50 -0.80 -6.81 4.78
N PHE A 51 -1.12 -5.71 5.45
CA PHE A 51 -2.50 -5.25 5.60
C PHE A 51 -3.11 -4.82 4.25
N ASN A 52 -2.33 -4.14 3.41
CA ASN A 52 -2.74 -3.75 2.05
C ASN A 52 -3.02 -4.99 1.19
N VAL A 53 -2.17 -6.02 1.24
CA VAL A 53 -2.42 -7.30 0.54
C VAL A 53 -3.69 -7.97 1.06
N PHE A 54 -3.90 -7.99 2.38
CA PHE A 54 -5.12 -8.56 2.98
C PHE A 54 -6.38 -7.85 2.50
N VAL A 55 -6.40 -6.51 2.55
CA VAL A 55 -7.54 -5.70 2.07
C VAL A 55 -7.73 -5.87 0.57
N SER A 56 -6.66 -5.98 -0.21
CA SER A 56 -6.70 -6.26 -1.65
C SER A 56 -7.36 -7.60 -1.97
N LEU A 57 -7.05 -8.64 -1.19
CA LEU A 57 -7.65 -9.97 -1.32
C LEU A 57 -9.12 -9.95 -0.90
N TRP A 58 -9.46 -9.21 0.16
CA TRP A 58 -10.84 -9.02 0.58
C TRP A 58 -11.68 -8.31 -0.50
N SER A 59 -11.14 -7.25 -1.11
CA SER A 59 -11.74 -6.56 -2.24
C SER A 59 -11.99 -7.51 -3.42
N LEU A 60 -11.02 -8.36 -3.76
CA LEU A 60 -11.17 -9.35 -4.83
C LEU A 60 -12.25 -10.38 -4.51
N ARG A 61 -12.26 -10.92 -3.28
CA ARG A 61 -13.29 -11.87 -2.86
C ARG A 61 -14.69 -11.27 -2.97
N ARG A 62 -14.87 -10.00 -2.58
CA ARG A 62 -16.16 -9.30 -2.76
C ARG A 62 -16.53 -9.16 -4.23
N LEU A 63 -15.59 -8.73 -5.09
CA LEU A 63 -15.83 -8.62 -6.53
C LEU A 63 -16.23 -9.96 -7.16
N CYS A 64 -15.53 -11.06 -6.84
CA CYS A 64 -15.84 -12.40 -7.34
C CYS A 64 -17.20 -12.93 -6.83
N ASN A 65 -17.53 -12.69 -5.57
CA ASN A 65 -18.82 -13.13 -5.00
C ASN A 65 -20.00 -12.32 -5.56
N HIS A 66 -19.78 -11.10 -6.01
CA HIS A 66 -20.80 -10.20 -6.52
C HIS A 66 -20.91 -10.16 -8.05
N SER A 67 -20.05 -10.89 -8.79
CA SER A 67 -20.03 -10.87 -10.27
C SER A 67 -21.04 -11.79 -10.95
N SER A 68 -21.77 -12.66 -10.25
CA SER A 68 -22.78 -13.52 -10.88
C SER A 68 -23.99 -13.77 -9.97
N GLN A 69 -25.14 -13.19 -10.32
CA GLN A 69 -26.49 -13.76 -10.10
C GLN A 69 -26.99 -14.08 -8.66
N GLY A 70 -26.20 -13.89 -7.60
CA GLY A 70 -26.63 -14.13 -6.21
C GLY A 70 -27.32 -12.97 -5.50
N TYR A 71 -27.60 -11.86 -6.21
CA TYR A 71 -28.06 -10.61 -5.57
C TYR A 71 -29.57 -10.55 -5.28
N GLN A 72 -30.40 -11.28 -6.02
CA GLN A 72 -31.85 -11.30 -5.79
C GLN A 72 -32.26 -12.18 -4.59
N GLN A 73 -31.45 -13.17 -4.23
CA GLN A 73 -31.69 -13.99 -3.02
C GLN A 73 -31.15 -13.33 -1.74
N PHE A 74 -30.41 -12.23 -1.90
CA PHE A 74 -29.69 -11.56 -0.83
C PHE A 74 -30.56 -10.58 -0.01
N GLU A 75 -31.51 -9.94 -0.70
CA GLU A 75 -32.43 -8.97 -0.13
C GLU A 75 -33.35 -9.59 0.95
N GLN A 76 -33.52 -10.92 0.93
CA GLN A 76 -34.48 -11.60 1.79
C GLN A 76 -33.94 -12.08 3.15
N ARG A 77 -32.62 -12.07 3.45
CA ARG A 77 -32.16 -12.72 4.70
C ARG A 77 -30.99 -12.17 5.52
N THR A 78 -30.22 -11.15 5.12
CA THR A 78 -29.04 -10.71 5.92
C THR A 78 -28.75 -9.20 5.85
N GLY A 79 -29.67 -8.36 6.35
CA GLY A 79 -29.61 -6.89 6.16
C GLY A 79 -28.58 -6.09 6.98
N ILE A 80 -28.02 -6.62 8.08
CA ILE A 80 -27.17 -5.82 9.00
C ILE A 80 -25.70 -6.25 8.98
N ALA A 81 -25.43 -7.56 9.04
CA ALA A 81 -24.05 -8.06 9.10
C ALA A 81 -23.23 -7.66 7.87
N GLU A 82 -23.84 -7.65 6.69
CA GLU A 82 -23.14 -7.27 5.47
C GLU A 82 -23.02 -5.79 5.22
N ALA A 83 -24.00 -5.00 5.68
CA ALA A 83 -23.84 -3.56 5.74
C ALA A 83 -22.62 -3.21 6.62
N PHE A 84 -22.48 -3.89 7.77
CA PHE A 84 -21.32 -3.75 8.65
C PHE A 84 -20.01 -4.17 7.98
N PHE A 85 -19.93 -5.38 7.40
CA PHE A 85 -18.72 -5.84 6.70
C PHE A 85 -18.36 -4.94 5.51
N SER A 86 -19.37 -4.39 4.83
CA SER A 86 -19.14 -3.44 3.75
C SER A 86 -18.54 -2.14 4.27
N LEU A 87 -19.15 -1.54 5.29
CA LEU A 87 -18.65 -0.31 5.89
C LEU A 87 -17.24 -0.49 6.45
N LEU A 88 -16.98 -1.60 7.15
CA LEU A 88 -15.66 -1.96 7.65
C LEU A 88 -14.63 -2.05 6.53
N HIS A 89 -14.95 -2.74 5.44
CA HIS A 89 -14.07 -2.85 4.28
C HIS A 89 -13.74 -1.48 3.65
N HIS A 90 -14.72 -0.59 3.53
CA HIS A 90 -14.51 0.78 3.02
C HIS A 90 -13.62 1.61 3.95
N LEU A 91 -13.82 1.51 5.27
CA LEU A 91 -12.94 2.14 6.26
C LEU A 91 -11.50 1.62 6.14
N CYS A 92 -11.33 0.30 5.97
CA CYS A 92 -10.01 -0.30 5.73
C CYS A 92 -9.37 0.23 4.44
N LEU A 93 -10.11 0.33 3.33
CA LEU A 93 -9.58 0.89 2.08
C LEU A 93 -9.12 2.34 2.23
N ILE A 94 -9.88 3.18 2.94
CA ILE A 94 -9.49 4.57 3.22
C ILE A 94 -8.24 4.60 4.09
N ALA A 95 -8.20 3.83 5.18
CA ALA A 95 -7.06 3.77 6.09
C ALA A 95 -5.79 3.31 5.38
N VAL A 96 -5.88 2.26 4.56
CA VAL A 96 -4.76 1.77 3.74
C VAL A 96 -4.34 2.81 2.71
N SER A 97 -5.27 3.48 2.05
CA SER A 97 -4.94 4.53 1.07
C SER A 97 -4.17 5.68 1.71
N GLY A 98 -4.61 6.14 2.89
CA GLY A 98 -3.94 7.18 3.67
C GLY A 98 -2.54 6.74 4.16
N ALA A 99 -2.42 5.54 4.70
CA ALA A 99 -1.13 4.98 5.12
C ALA A 99 -0.16 4.82 3.93
N GLY A 100 -0.67 4.39 2.77
CA GLY A 100 0.11 4.28 1.54
C GLY A 100 0.61 5.62 1.03
N LEU A 101 -0.21 6.68 1.10
CA LEU A 101 0.21 8.04 0.76
C LEU A 101 1.28 8.56 1.71
N TYR A 102 1.09 8.35 3.02
CA TYR A 102 2.08 8.72 4.03
C TYR A 102 3.43 8.03 3.78
N LEU A 103 3.42 6.73 3.49
CA LEU A 103 4.62 5.97 3.18
C LEU A 103 5.27 6.41 1.87
N CYS A 104 4.49 6.73 0.84
CA CYS A 104 5.00 7.29 -0.40
C CYS A 104 5.80 8.58 -0.16
N ILE A 105 5.24 9.51 0.62
CA ILE A 105 5.93 10.75 1.00
C ILE A 105 7.19 10.45 1.81
N LYS A 106 7.08 9.59 2.83
CA LYS A 106 8.22 9.21 3.68
C LYS A 106 9.36 8.60 2.88
N PHE A 107 9.08 7.62 2.03
CA PHE A 107 10.10 6.99 1.19
C PHE A 107 10.74 7.95 0.20
N THR A 108 9.96 8.88 -0.37
CA THR A 108 10.51 9.93 -1.24
C THR A 108 11.50 10.82 -0.49
N LEU A 109 11.14 11.28 0.72
CA LEU A 109 12.02 12.11 1.54
C LEU A 109 13.28 11.36 1.99
N THR A 110 13.14 10.09 2.36
CA THR A 110 14.29 9.24 2.71
C THR A 110 15.17 9.00 1.49
N ALA A 111 14.59 8.76 0.31
CA ALA A 111 15.34 8.58 -0.93
C ALA A 111 16.13 9.85 -1.27
N GLN A 112 15.54 11.03 -1.16
CA GLN A 112 16.26 12.30 -1.35
C GLN A 112 17.43 12.45 -0.37
N THR A 113 17.22 12.08 0.91
CA THR A 113 18.28 12.12 1.92
C THR A 113 19.43 11.18 1.58
N VAL A 114 19.13 9.96 1.11
CA VAL A 114 20.13 8.98 0.67
C VAL A 114 20.78 9.42 -0.65
N GLY A 115 20.03 10.05 -1.55
CA GLY A 115 20.47 10.55 -2.86
C GLY A 115 21.58 11.60 -2.79
N VAL A 116 21.62 12.40 -1.74
CA VAL A 116 22.76 13.32 -1.51
C VAL A 116 24.08 12.56 -1.41
N PHE A 117 24.04 11.33 -0.90
CA PHE A 117 25.22 10.49 -0.72
C PHE A 117 25.56 9.63 -1.95
N THR A 118 24.74 9.61 -3.00
CA THR A 118 24.97 8.78 -4.19
C THR A 118 25.97 9.36 -5.18
N GLU A 119 26.21 10.67 -5.15
CA GLU A 119 27.09 11.31 -6.15
C GLU A 119 28.49 11.64 -5.61
N HIS A 120 28.65 11.91 -4.31
CA HIS A 120 29.87 12.52 -3.76
C HIS A 120 30.41 11.84 -2.50
N SER A 121 29.98 10.62 -2.17
CA SER A 121 30.45 9.94 -0.95
C SER A 121 31.65 9.04 -1.20
N GLU A 122 32.66 9.16 -0.35
CA GLU A 122 33.71 8.15 -0.23
C GLU A 122 33.45 7.26 1.00
N PRO A 123 33.75 5.95 0.94
CA PRO A 123 34.34 5.18 -0.17
C PRO A 123 33.32 4.79 -1.26
N LYS A 124 33.81 4.45 -2.47
CA LYS A 124 32.97 4.04 -3.62
C LYS A 124 31.98 2.91 -3.30
N LEU A 125 32.37 1.94 -2.46
CA LEU A 125 31.46 0.88 -2.01
C LEU A 125 30.23 1.42 -1.28
N PHE A 126 30.39 2.48 -0.49
CA PHE A 126 29.27 3.15 0.18
C PHE A 126 28.42 3.93 -0.82
N GLN A 127 29.04 4.57 -1.81
CA GLN A 127 28.33 5.23 -2.91
C GLN A 127 27.45 4.25 -3.70
N ASP A 128 27.99 3.09 -4.06
CA ASP A 128 27.25 2.05 -4.79
C ASP A 128 26.09 1.49 -3.95
N ALA A 129 26.32 1.27 -2.64
CA ALA A 129 25.28 0.87 -1.71
C ALA A 129 24.19 1.95 -1.55
N ALA A 130 24.57 3.22 -1.40
CA ALA A 130 23.64 4.34 -1.32
C ALA A 130 22.78 4.44 -2.58
N ASN A 131 23.38 4.25 -3.77
CA ASN A 131 22.65 4.25 -5.04
C ASN A 131 21.65 3.08 -5.11
N TRP A 132 22.07 1.90 -4.65
CA TRP A 132 21.22 0.72 -4.56
C TRP A 132 19.99 0.91 -3.66
N TYR A 133 20.16 1.57 -2.50
CA TYR A 133 19.05 1.92 -1.62
C TYR A 133 18.19 3.06 -2.17
N TYR A 134 18.81 4.07 -2.79
CA TYR A 134 18.13 5.20 -3.42
C TYR A 134 17.10 4.73 -4.45
N VAL A 135 17.53 3.90 -5.42
CA VAL A 135 16.65 3.40 -6.49
C VAL A 135 15.48 2.59 -5.92
N ARG A 136 15.73 1.76 -4.90
CA ARG A 136 14.67 0.95 -4.28
C ARG A 136 13.69 1.76 -3.44
N LEU A 137 14.16 2.78 -2.72
CA LEU A 137 13.30 3.68 -1.96
C LEU A 137 12.36 4.44 -2.91
N TYR A 138 12.86 4.90 -4.05
CA TYR A 138 12.01 5.48 -5.10
C TYR A 138 11.03 4.48 -5.69
N ALA A 139 11.46 3.25 -5.99
CA ALA A 139 10.56 2.20 -6.45
C ALA A 139 9.46 1.91 -5.43
N LEU A 140 9.78 1.84 -4.13
CA LEU A 140 8.80 1.70 -3.06
C LEU A 140 7.82 2.88 -3.00
N ALA A 141 8.31 4.12 -3.12
CA ALA A 141 7.46 5.29 -3.15
C ALA A 141 6.44 5.22 -4.29
N VAL A 142 6.92 4.90 -5.51
CA VAL A 142 6.05 4.72 -6.68
C VAL A 142 5.04 3.60 -6.46
N LEU A 143 5.47 2.43 -5.96
CA LEU A 143 4.59 1.31 -5.67
C LEU A 143 3.51 1.65 -4.62
N CYS A 144 3.88 2.37 -3.55
CA CYS A 144 2.94 2.87 -2.55
C CYS A 144 1.94 3.85 -3.17
N GLY A 145 2.42 4.80 -3.98
CA GLY A 145 1.56 5.74 -4.70
C GLY A 145 0.58 5.05 -5.65
N SER A 146 1.06 4.12 -6.48
CA SER A 146 0.21 3.33 -7.39
C SER A 146 -0.83 2.51 -6.62
N SER A 147 -0.44 1.90 -5.50
CA SER A 147 -1.38 1.14 -4.67
C SER A 147 -2.45 2.04 -4.04
N THR A 148 -2.08 3.23 -3.56
CA THR A 148 -3.06 4.21 -3.05
C THR A 148 -4.05 4.61 -4.14
N ILE A 149 -3.58 4.94 -5.34
CA ILE A 149 -4.46 5.30 -6.46
C ILE A 149 -5.44 4.16 -6.77
N LEU A 150 -4.96 2.93 -6.87
CA LEU A 150 -5.82 1.79 -7.17
C LEU A 150 -6.79 1.44 -6.03
N ASN A 151 -6.39 1.63 -4.77
CA ASN A 151 -7.28 1.46 -3.61
C ASN A 151 -8.41 2.50 -3.63
N VAL A 152 -8.11 3.75 -3.98
CA VAL A 152 -9.11 4.81 -4.17
C VAL A 152 -10.04 4.48 -5.34
N ILE A 153 -9.50 4.03 -6.48
CA ILE A 153 -10.33 3.58 -7.62
C ILE A 153 -11.25 2.43 -7.19
N SER A 154 -10.72 1.44 -6.46
CA SER A 154 -11.52 0.33 -5.94
C SER A 154 -12.65 0.81 -5.03
N PHE A 155 -12.37 1.79 -4.16
CA PHE A 155 -13.38 2.42 -3.31
C PHE A 155 -14.46 3.13 -4.14
N CYS A 156 -14.08 3.94 -5.13
CA CYS A 156 -15.03 4.64 -6.00
C CYS A 156 -15.90 3.68 -6.82
N LEU A 157 -15.33 2.62 -7.38
CA LEU A 157 -16.08 1.61 -8.14
C LEU A 157 -17.10 0.89 -7.25
N GLN A 158 -16.71 0.52 -6.02
CA GLN A 158 -17.60 -0.16 -5.08
C GLN A 158 -18.75 0.73 -4.61
N ASN A 159 -18.50 2.03 -4.40
CA ASN A 159 -19.55 2.99 -4.04
C ASN A 159 -20.50 3.31 -5.22
N ASN A 160 -19.99 3.55 -6.42
CA ASN A 160 -20.83 3.88 -7.57
C ASN A 160 -21.76 2.71 -7.96
N CYS A 161 -21.29 1.46 -7.87
CA CYS A 161 -22.15 0.29 -8.08
C CYS A 161 -23.34 0.20 -7.10
N SER A 162 -23.25 0.83 -5.92
CA SER A 162 -24.36 0.88 -4.97
C SER A 162 -25.41 1.95 -5.33
N GLU A 163 -24.99 3.05 -5.95
CA GLU A 163 -25.86 4.19 -6.29
C GLU A 163 -26.74 3.92 -7.51
N PHE A 164 -26.23 3.18 -8.51
CA PHE A 164 -27.03 2.74 -9.66
C PHE A 164 -28.20 1.81 -9.26
N LYS A 165 -28.07 1.08 -8.14
CA LYS A 165 -29.13 0.18 -7.63
C LYS A 165 -30.32 0.91 -7.03
N GLY A 166 -30.11 2.02 -6.31
CA GLY A 166 -31.21 2.78 -5.69
C GLY A 166 -32.17 3.39 -6.70
N LYS A 167 -31.67 3.73 -7.89
CA LYS A 167 -32.50 4.23 -9.01
C LYS A 167 -33.30 3.13 -9.71
N GLU A 168 -32.76 1.92 -9.79
CA GLU A 168 -33.43 0.80 -10.48
C GLU A 168 -34.59 0.20 -9.66
N THR A 169 -34.51 0.21 -8.33
CA THR A 169 -35.62 -0.17 -7.44
C THR A 169 -36.72 0.89 -7.39
N SER A 170 -36.37 2.18 -7.45
CA SER A 170 -37.35 3.28 -7.52
C SER A 170 -38.15 3.31 -8.82
N LEU A 171 -37.64 2.74 -9.91
CA LEU A 171 -38.32 2.64 -11.20
C LEU A 171 -39.24 1.41 -11.32
N LYS A 172 -39.19 0.50 -10.34
CA LYS A 172 -39.99 -0.74 -10.29
C LYS A 172 -41.08 -0.71 -9.21
N MET A 173 -41.19 0.37 -8.44
CA MET A 173 -42.36 0.71 -7.61
C MET A 173 -43.23 1.72 -8.34
#